data_AF-A0A3M7AHD9-F1
#
_entry.id   AF-A0A3M7AHD9-F1
#
_cell.length_a   1.000
_cell.length_b   1.000
_cell.length_c   1.000
_cell.angle_alpha   90.00
_cell.angle_beta   90.00
_cell.angle_gamma   90.00
#
_symmetry.space_group_name_H-M   'P 1'
#
loop_
_entity.id
_entity.type
_entity.pdbx_description
1 polymer ?
#
loop_
_entity_poly.entity_id
_entity_poly.type
_entity_poly.pdbx_seq_one_letter_code
_entity_poly.pdbx_strand_id
1 'polypeptide(L)'
;MAASMLPKLDREPPICGIPLDLLRHMSSVGERKRRQPTSGKAGINAHEGAGQHPEVIFGGSLGVSSMMIGFPLLMWFMWIGAAHYDGAIPSEPDMTWIEYGEHLFSLVYQHAYPGRKAWLIYWTFLLAQAFMYVNLPGGVYSKGKPLPHEGGKQITYYCNGVTSFYTSIAVTCALHTTGIFPIDTIIDEFGPLLSVSIISGTLVAIVAYISAMLRGRQHRMTGHIIYDFFMGAELNPRFGDWLDFKMFFMVRLPWFTLFFLSAATAAKQYEEYGYMSAEVLFVVMAHFLYANACCKGEEMIVVTWDIFYEKWGFMLIFWNMSGVPLSYCHCTLFLAYHDPATYAWSPTYLFVLYSSYIFMYWVWDTSMSQRTFFRAQERGHHQHRNTFPQLPWRHVKNPQKIETPTGDSLLVDGWFKHARKIPYTCDIYFAIAWGAVTGFRSPFPWFYPVFFTVMVLHRAYRDIERCRAKYGKYWAEYERRVPYLLIPVSPFEMSNR
;
A
#
# COMPACT_ATOMS: atom_id res chain seq x y z
N MET A 1 27.35 -67.19 -9.81
CA MET A 1 28.71 -66.60 -9.89
C MET A 1 28.53 -65.15 -10.32
N ALA A 2 28.47 -64.20 -9.40
CA ALA A 2 29.58 -63.67 -8.60
C ALA A 2 30.56 -62.81 -9.43
N ALA A 3 30.83 -61.62 -8.88
CA ALA A 3 31.91 -60.65 -9.17
C ALA A 3 31.76 -59.81 -10.45
N SER A 4 31.39 -58.53 -10.42
CA SER A 4 32.00 -57.33 -9.80
C SER A 4 33.27 -56.85 -10.50
N MET A 5 33.21 -55.65 -11.09
CA MET A 5 34.03 -54.46 -10.72
C MET A 5 33.85 -53.36 -11.78
N LEU A 6 33.07 -52.33 -11.43
CA LEU A 6 33.20 -50.97 -11.98
C LEU A 6 33.18 -49.99 -10.78
N PRO A 7 34.00 -48.93 -10.78
CA PRO A 7 34.20 -48.08 -9.60
C PRO A 7 33.05 -47.10 -9.39
N LYS A 8 32.77 -46.82 -8.10
CA LYS A 8 31.95 -45.71 -7.63
C LYS A 8 32.72 -44.39 -7.74
N LEU A 9 32.05 -43.34 -8.20
CA LEU A 9 32.25 -41.98 -7.73
C LEU A 9 30.91 -41.22 -7.81
N ASP A 10 30.35 -41.07 -6.62
CA ASP A 10 29.67 -39.91 -6.03
C ASP A 10 28.58 -39.16 -6.80
N ARG A 11 27.39 -39.28 -6.21
CA ARG A 11 26.17 -38.50 -6.47
C ARG A 11 26.34 -37.11 -5.88
N GLU A 12 26.15 -36.10 -6.72
CA GLU A 12 25.94 -34.72 -6.30
C GLU A 12 24.62 -34.55 -5.51
N PRO A 13 24.59 -33.65 -4.51
CA PRO A 13 23.46 -33.52 -3.58
C PRO A 13 22.29 -32.68 -4.14
N PRO A 14 21.06 -32.90 -3.63
CA PRO A 14 19.88 -32.16 -4.04
C PRO A 14 19.88 -30.70 -3.55
N ILE A 15 19.43 -29.83 -4.45
CA ILE A 15 19.27 -28.39 -4.30
C ILE A 15 18.22 -28.08 -3.21
N CYS A 16 18.71 -27.56 -2.08
CA CYS A 16 18.08 -26.75 -1.03
C CYS A 16 16.66 -27.13 -0.57
N GLY A 17 16.58 -28.16 0.28
CA GLY A 17 15.43 -28.42 1.16
C GLY A 17 15.64 -27.79 2.54
N ILE A 18 14.65 -27.03 3.01
CA ILE A 18 14.57 -26.64 4.43
C ILE A 18 14.07 -27.88 5.21
N PRO A 19 14.78 -28.37 6.24
CA PRO A 19 14.36 -29.53 7.00
C PRO A 19 13.05 -29.29 7.76
N LEU A 20 12.10 -30.23 7.66
CA LEU A 20 10.80 -30.20 8.36
C LEU A 20 10.92 -30.07 9.89
N ASP A 21 12.08 -30.34 10.48
CA ASP A 21 12.32 -30.26 11.92
C ASP A 21 12.50 -28.82 12.43
N LEU A 22 12.89 -27.87 11.56
CA LEU A 22 12.97 -26.45 11.91
C LEU A 22 11.57 -25.81 12.06
N LEU A 23 10.58 -26.32 11.31
CA LEU A 23 9.17 -25.90 11.40
C LEU A 23 8.49 -26.41 12.68
N ARG A 24 8.94 -27.53 13.25
CA ARG A 24 8.44 -28.02 14.55
C ARG A 24 9.01 -27.23 15.72
N HIS A 25 10.26 -26.76 15.65
CA HIS A 25 10.85 -25.99 16.75
C HIS A 25 10.27 -24.57 16.90
N MET A 26 9.75 -23.97 15.82
CA MET A 26 9.02 -22.69 15.88
C MET A 26 7.61 -22.82 16.50
N SER A 27 7.09 -24.06 16.66
CA SER A 27 5.79 -24.32 17.29
C SER A 27 5.84 -24.53 18.80
N SER A 28 7.03 -24.68 19.41
CA SER A 28 7.18 -25.07 20.83
C SER A 28 7.68 -23.96 21.77
N VAL A 29 7.87 -22.72 21.30
CA VAL A 29 8.33 -21.60 22.16
C VAL A 29 7.17 -20.82 22.80
N GLY A 30 5.93 -21.32 22.68
CA GLY A 30 4.72 -20.65 23.16
C GLY A 30 3.97 -21.32 24.33
N GLU A 31 4.49 -22.36 24.98
CA GLU A 31 3.80 -22.97 26.12
C GLU A 31 4.08 -22.21 27.44
N ARG A 32 3.38 -21.09 27.65
CA ARG A 32 3.16 -20.55 29.00
C ARG A 32 1.93 -21.23 29.62
N LYS A 33 2.16 -21.88 30.77
CA LYS A 33 1.18 -22.56 31.64
C LYS A 33 -0.23 -21.93 31.60
N ARG A 34 -1.21 -22.71 31.14
CA ARG A 34 -2.65 -22.44 31.31
C ARG A 34 -2.98 -22.32 32.81
N ARG A 35 -3.45 -21.15 33.26
CA ARG A 35 -4.27 -21.03 34.47
C ARG A 35 -5.74 -21.17 34.08
N GLN A 36 -6.47 -22.03 34.77
CA GLN A 36 -7.92 -22.20 34.62
C GLN A 36 -8.66 -20.89 34.97
N PRO A 37 -9.72 -20.51 34.23
CA PRO A 37 -10.55 -19.39 34.62
C PRO A 37 -11.56 -19.83 35.69
N THR A 38 -11.47 -19.22 36.86
CA THR A 38 -12.53 -19.25 37.87
C THR A 38 -13.75 -18.48 37.35
N SER A 39 -14.93 -19.05 37.55
CA SER A 39 -16.20 -18.46 37.11
C SER A 39 -16.50 -17.18 37.87
N GLY A 40 -16.68 -16.07 37.16
CA GLY A 40 -17.18 -14.82 37.72
C GLY A 40 -17.76 -13.96 36.60
N LYS A 41 -19.03 -13.59 36.73
CA LYS A 41 -19.79 -12.76 35.78
C LYS A 41 -19.02 -11.46 35.48
N ALA A 42 -18.56 -11.28 34.24
CA ALA A 42 -17.90 -10.05 33.79
C ALA A 42 -18.72 -9.39 32.68
N GLY A 43 -19.25 -8.21 32.98
CA GLY A 43 -19.81 -7.30 31.99
C GLY A 43 -18.73 -6.88 31.00
N ILE A 44 -19.09 -6.89 29.72
CA ILE A 44 -18.17 -6.67 28.60
C ILE A 44 -17.97 -5.17 28.43
N ASN A 45 -16.90 -4.68 29.06
CA ASN A 45 -16.16 -3.52 28.60
C ASN A 45 -14.79 -4.03 28.17
N ALA A 46 -14.61 -4.31 26.88
CA ALA A 46 -13.27 -4.34 26.29
C ALA A 46 -12.78 -2.89 26.17
N HIS A 47 -12.58 -2.24 27.32
CA HIS A 47 -11.89 -0.97 27.40
C HIS A 47 -10.45 -1.18 26.99
N GLU A 48 -9.96 -0.24 26.18
CA GLU A 48 -8.54 0.06 26.05
C GLU A 48 -7.88 -0.05 27.43
N GLY A 49 -6.89 -0.93 27.53
CA GLY A 49 -6.03 -0.96 28.70
C GLY A 49 -5.28 0.34 28.80
N ALA A 50 -5.83 1.31 29.53
CA ALA A 50 -5.04 2.34 30.20
C ALA A 50 -4.05 1.60 31.10
N GLY A 51 -2.82 1.41 30.61
CA GLY A 51 -1.76 0.70 31.33
C GLY A 51 -0.95 -0.33 30.53
N GLN A 52 -1.26 -0.59 29.25
CA GLN A 52 -0.34 -1.38 28.42
C GLN A 52 0.70 -0.45 27.78
N HIS A 53 1.98 -0.66 28.10
CA HIS A 53 3.08 -0.06 27.35
C HIS A 53 2.83 -0.31 25.85
N PRO A 54 2.98 0.71 24.98
CA PRO A 54 2.80 0.51 23.55
C PRO A 54 3.74 -0.61 23.10
N GLU A 55 3.20 -1.64 22.47
CA GLU A 55 4.00 -2.72 21.91
C GLU A 55 5.02 -2.12 20.94
N VAL A 56 6.30 -2.31 21.23
CA VAL A 56 7.40 -1.83 20.40
C VAL A 56 7.54 -2.79 19.22
N ILE A 57 7.03 -2.37 18.06
CA ILE A 57 7.09 -3.11 16.80
C ILE A 57 8.30 -2.65 15.97
N PHE A 58 8.55 -3.26 14.81
CA PHE A 58 9.65 -2.87 13.90
C PHE A 58 11.07 -2.89 14.52
N GLY A 59 11.33 -3.75 15.50
CA GLY A 59 12.65 -3.86 16.12
C GLY A 59 13.05 -2.66 16.99
N GLY A 60 12.08 -1.83 17.42
CA GLY A 60 12.31 -0.66 18.26
C GLY A 60 13.18 0.41 17.60
N SER A 61 13.83 1.24 18.42
CA SER A 61 14.62 2.38 17.94
C SER A 61 15.68 2.00 16.90
N LEU A 62 16.35 0.85 17.06
CA LEU A 62 17.38 0.40 16.11
C LEU A 62 16.76 0.03 14.75
N GLY A 63 15.67 -0.75 14.77
CA GLY A 63 15.00 -1.18 13.56
C GLY A 63 14.36 0.01 12.82
N VAL A 64 13.70 0.93 13.54
CA VAL A 64 13.14 2.11 12.91
C VAL A 64 14.20 3.08 12.39
N SER A 65 15.34 3.24 13.06
CA SER A 65 16.48 4.01 12.52
C SER A 65 16.99 3.43 11.22
N SER A 66 17.13 2.09 11.17
CA SER A 66 17.56 1.38 9.98
C SER A 66 16.57 1.59 8.83
N MET A 67 15.27 1.64 9.11
CA MET A 67 14.23 1.95 8.11
C MET A 67 14.27 3.41 7.63
N MET A 68 14.44 4.37 8.55
CA MET A 68 14.50 5.81 8.22
C MET A 68 15.69 6.16 7.34
N ILE A 69 16.81 5.45 7.48
CA ILE A 69 18.01 5.62 6.65
C ILE A 69 17.91 4.74 5.39
N GLY A 70 17.53 3.48 5.57
CA GLY A 70 17.56 2.46 4.51
C GLY A 70 16.55 2.70 3.40
N PHE A 71 15.33 3.16 3.69
CA PHE A 71 14.33 3.39 2.64
C PHE A 71 14.73 4.52 1.68
N PRO A 72 15.12 5.74 2.12
CA PRO A 72 15.63 6.77 1.21
C PRO A 72 16.79 6.28 0.35
N LEU A 73 17.78 5.60 0.95
CA LEU A 73 18.93 5.07 0.22
C LEU A 73 18.52 4.03 -0.81
N LEU A 74 17.62 3.11 -0.45
CA LEU A 74 17.08 2.10 -1.36
C LEU A 74 16.34 2.76 -2.53
N MET A 75 15.59 3.84 -2.28
CA MET A 75 14.88 4.55 -3.34
C MET A 75 15.82 5.18 -4.35
N TRP A 76 16.88 5.89 -3.89
CA TRP A 76 17.91 6.38 -4.79
C TRP A 76 18.63 5.25 -5.52
N PHE A 77 18.95 4.15 -4.83
CA PHE A 77 19.61 2.99 -5.42
C PHE A 77 18.79 2.38 -6.56
N MET A 78 17.49 2.17 -6.35
CA MET A 78 16.60 1.61 -7.38
C MET A 78 16.43 2.58 -8.55
N TRP A 79 16.36 3.88 -8.29
CA TRP A 79 16.30 4.88 -9.36
C TRP A 79 17.60 4.94 -10.17
N ILE A 80 18.77 4.90 -9.51
CA ILE A 80 20.07 4.83 -10.20
C ILE A 80 20.11 3.63 -11.13
N GLY A 81 19.72 2.45 -10.64
CA GLY A 81 19.67 1.25 -11.46
C GLY A 81 18.72 1.39 -12.66
N ALA A 82 17.54 1.96 -12.43
CA ALA A 82 16.56 2.21 -13.48
C ALA A 82 17.05 3.20 -14.55
N ALA A 83 17.67 4.31 -14.15
CA ALA A 83 18.00 5.43 -15.06
C ALA A 83 19.42 5.38 -15.65
N HIS A 84 20.38 4.77 -14.95
CA HIS A 84 21.81 4.84 -15.31
C HIS A 84 22.46 3.47 -15.56
N TYR A 85 21.76 2.37 -15.29
CA TYR A 85 22.27 1.01 -15.50
C TYR A 85 21.32 0.14 -16.35
N ASP A 86 20.54 0.74 -17.26
CA ASP A 86 19.62 0.02 -18.16
C ASP A 86 18.66 -0.92 -17.39
N GLY A 87 18.19 -0.46 -16.22
CA GLY A 87 17.33 -1.25 -15.34
C GLY A 87 18.04 -2.35 -14.55
N ALA A 88 19.36 -2.51 -14.64
CA ALA A 88 20.12 -3.49 -13.87
C ALA A 88 20.48 -2.99 -12.47
N ILE A 89 20.92 -3.91 -11.60
CA ILE A 89 21.46 -3.56 -10.29
C ILE A 89 22.75 -2.75 -10.49
N PRO A 90 22.89 -1.55 -9.90
CA PRO A 90 24.12 -0.77 -9.98
C PRO A 90 25.29 -1.59 -9.44
N SER A 91 26.18 -2.06 -10.32
CA SER A 91 27.29 -2.93 -9.95
C SER A 91 28.57 -2.42 -10.60
N GLU A 92 29.58 -2.16 -9.77
CA GLU A 92 30.90 -1.70 -10.19
C GLU A 92 31.95 -2.60 -9.51
N PRO A 93 32.21 -3.80 -10.06
CA PRO A 93 33.04 -4.81 -9.40
C PRO A 93 34.51 -4.38 -9.23
N ASP A 94 34.95 -3.42 -10.04
CA ASP A 94 36.32 -2.90 -10.03
C ASP A 94 36.53 -1.76 -9.01
N MET A 95 35.46 -1.27 -8.36
CA MET A 95 35.53 -0.21 -7.34
C MET A 95 35.64 -0.78 -5.93
N THR A 96 36.37 -0.10 -5.06
CA THR A 96 36.28 -0.34 -3.61
C THR A 96 34.91 0.11 -3.08
N TRP A 97 34.51 -0.36 -1.89
CA TRP A 97 33.23 0.03 -1.29
C TRP A 97 33.08 1.54 -1.07
N ILE A 98 34.18 2.25 -0.82
CA ILE A 98 34.16 3.71 -0.62
C ILE A 98 33.95 4.40 -1.98
N GLU A 99 34.74 4.03 -2.99
CA GLU A 99 34.61 4.58 -4.35
C GLU A 99 33.23 4.30 -4.93
N TYR A 100 32.69 3.10 -4.71
CA TYR A 100 31.32 2.76 -5.11
C TYR A 100 30.29 3.65 -4.42
N GLY A 101 30.44 3.89 -3.10
CA GLY A 101 29.57 4.81 -2.36
C GLY A 101 29.66 6.25 -2.88
N GLU A 102 30.86 6.75 -3.16
CA GLU A 102 31.11 8.06 -3.75
C GLU A 102 30.53 8.17 -5.17
N HIS A 103 30.67 7.11 -5.97
CA HIS A 103 30.10 7.01 -7.31
C HIS A 103 28.57 7.11 -7.29
N LEU A 104 27.90 6.27 -6.49
CA LEU A 104 26.44 6.34 -6.35
C LEU A 104 25.98 7.71 -5.83
N PHE A 105 26.68 8.27 -4.84
CA PHE A 105 26.39 9.62 -4.35
C PHE A 105 26.57 10.67 -5.45
N SER A 106 27.60 10.55 -6.28
CA SER A 106 27.85 11.46 -7.40
C SER A 106 26.71 11.41 -8.43
N LEU A 107 26.16 10.23 -8.70
CA LEU A 107 24.99 10.06 -9.57
C LEU A 107 23.75 10.75 -8.98
N VAL A 108 23.48 10.59 -7.68
CA VAL A 108 22.40 11.33 -7.01
C VAL A 108 22.65 12.83 -7.08
N TYR A 109 23.88 13.27 -6.81
CA TYR A 109 24.23 14.69 -6.79
C TYR A 109 24.10 15.33 -8.17
N GLN A 110 24.49 14.65 -9.25
CA GLN A 110 24.45 15.18 -10.61
C GLN A 110 23.07 15.11 -11.24
N HIS A 111 22.36 13.98 -11.05
CA HIS A 111 21.14 13.67 -11.79
C HIS A 111 19.87 13.68 -10.94
N ALA A 112 19.98 13.76 -9.61
CA ALA A 112 18.84 13.88 -8.70
C ALA A 112 19.00 15.06 -7.72
N TYR A 113 19.76 16.09 -8.10
CA TYR A 113 19.88 17.30 -7.29
C TYR A 113 18.50 17.95 -7.09
N PRO A 114 18.10 18.29 -5.84
CA PRO A 114 16.79 18.87 -5.55
C PRO A 114 16.76 20.37 -5.96
N GLY A 115 16.84 20.62 -7.26
CA GLY A 115 16.85 21.96 -7.83
C GLY A 115 15.51 22.69 -7.70
N ARG A 116 15.52 24.00 -7.96
CA ARG A 116 14.35 24.87 -7.82
C ARG A 116 13.14 24.39 -8.63
N LYS A 117 13.35 23.88 -9.84
CA LYS A 117 12.28 23.36 -10.72
C LYS A 117 11.54 22.20 -10.05
N ALA A 118 12.25 21.21 -9.53
CA ALA A 118 11.66 20.06 -8.84
C ALA A 118 10.89 20.46 -7.57
N TRP A 119 11.44 21.38 -6.77
CA TRP A 119 10.72 21.93 -5.61
C TRP A 119 9.40 22.59 -6.00
N LEU A 120 9.41 23.42 -7.05
CA LEU A 120 8.22 24.10 -7.55
C LEU A 120 7.19 23.10 -8.07
N ILE A 121 7.58 22.11 -8.88
CA ILE A 121 6.66 21.11 -9.40
C ILE A 121 6.00 20.34 -8.25
N TYR A 122 6.82 19.78 -7.35
CA TYR A 122 6.33 18.93 -6.27
C TYR A 122 5.42 19.67 -5.29
N TRP A 123 5.84 20.86 -4.82
CA TRP A 123 5.06 21.62 -3.85
C TRP A 123 3.89 22.37 -4.47
N THR A 124 3.97 22.81 -5.73
CA THR A 124 2.79 23.34 -6.43
C THR A 124 1.72 22.26 -6.56
N PHE A 125 2.10 21.02 -6.92
CA PHE A 125 1.15 19.91 -6.95
C PHE A 125 0.54 19.67 -5.57
N LEU A 126 1.36 19.59 -4.51
CA LEU A 126 0.89 19.36 -3.15
C LEU A 126 -0.07 20.47 -2.66
N LEU A 127 0.30 21.74 -2.87
CA LEU A 127 -0.51 22.88 -2.47
C LEU A 127 -1.79 22.99 -3.29
N ALA A 128 -1.74 22.68 -4.59
CA ALA A 128 -2.93 22.59 -5.42
C ALA A 128 -3.87 21.49 -4.92
N GLN A 129 -3.36 20.31 -4.57
CA GLN A 129 -4.19 19.25 -3.97
C GLN A 129 -4.79 19.67 -2.63
N ALA A 130 -4.02 20.37 -1.78
CA ALA A 130 -4.52 20.87 -0.49
C ALA A 130 -5.62 21.93 -0.69
N PHE A 131 -5.42 22.84 -1.65
CA PHE A 131 -6.43 23.81 -2.05
C PHE A 131 -7.70 23.11 -2.56
N MET A 132 -7.55 22.12 -3.43
CA MET A 132 -8.69 21.35 -3.94
C MET A 132 -9.41 20.58 -2.83
N TYR A 133 -8.69 19.97 -1.90
CA TYR A 133 -9.26 19.27 -0.74
C TYR A 133 -10.19 20.17 0.06
N VAL A 134 -9.78 21.42 0.30
CA VAL A 134 -10.56 22.37 1.11
C VAL A 134 -11.69 23.03 0.32
N ASN A 135 -11.47 23.37 -0.96
CA ASN A 135 -12.35 24.29 -1.68
C ASN A 135 -13.26 23.61 -2.72
N LEU A 136 -12.88 22.47 -3.30
CA LEU A 136 -13.71 21.91 -4.37
C LEU A 136 -15.02 21.33 -3.82
N PRO A 137 -16.16 21.60 -4.48
CA PRO A 137 -17.46 21.06 -4.10
C PRO A 137 -17.61 19.58 -4.48
N GLY A 138 -18.76 18.99 -4.14
CA GLY A 138 -19.09 17.62 -4.53
C GLY A 138 -18.46 16.53 -3.65
N GLY A 139 -17.86 16.91 -2.52
CA GLY A 139 -17.48 15.97 -1.49
C GLY A 139 -18.65 15.49 -0.65
N VAL A 140 -18.43 14.38 0.06
CA VAL A 140 -19.36 13.83 1.04
C VAL A 140 -18.76 13.89 2.43
N TYR A 141 -19.59 13.96 3.47
CA TYR A 141 -19.12 13.93 4.85
C TYR A 141 -19.21 12.52 5.42
N SER A 142 -18.13 12.06 6.06
CA SER A 142 -18.07 10.77 6.73
C SER A 142 -17.57 10.93 8.17
N LYS A 143 -18.10 10.13 9.08
CA LYS A 143 -17.67 10.12 10.49
C LYS A 143 -16.68 8.99 10.72
N GLY A 144 -15.53 9.33 11.31
CA GLY A 144 -14.55 8.36 11.79
C GLY A 144 -15.08 7.52 12.95
N LYS A 145 -14.26 6.55 13.40
CA LYS A 145 -14.57 5.79 14.60
C LYS A 145 -14.54 6.69 15.85
N PRO A 146 -15.32 6.37 16.90
CA PRO A 146 -15.22 7.02 18.19
C PRO A 146 -13.79 6.91 18.74
N LEU A 147 -13.21 8.03 19.16
CA LEU A 147 -11.87 8.09 19.75
C LEU A 147 -11.98 8.03 21.28
N PRO A 148 -11.62 6.91 21.94
CA PRO A 148 -11.89 6.78 23.38
C PRO A 148 -11.07 7.75 24.23
N HIS A 149 -9.82 8.06 23.83
CA HIS A 149 -8.98 9.07 24.48
C HIS A 149 -9.52 10.51 24.36
N GLU A 150 -10.47 10.77 23.46
CA GLU A 150 -11.20 12.04 23.37
C GLU A 150 -12.67 11.89 23.83
N GLY A 151 -12.95 10.98 24.76
CA GLY A 151 -14.29 10.80 25.32
C GLY A 151 -15.32 10.27 24.31
N GLY A 152 -14.87 9.54 23.29
CA GLY A 152 -15.74 8.99 22.24
C GLY A 152 -16.05 9.96 21.10
N LYS A 153 -15.35 11.10 21.01
CA LYS A 153 -15.49 12.05 19.91
C LYS A 153 -15.29 11.37 18.55
N GLN A 154 -16.16 11.69 17.59
CA GLN A 154 -16.05 11.25 16.20
C GLN A 154 -15.67 12.42 15.30
N ILE A 155 -14.51 12.32 14.66
CA ILE A 155 -14.04 13.33 13.71
C ILE A 155 -14.87 13.22 12.42
N THR A 156 -15.27 14.37 11.88
CA THR A 156 -15.96 14.46 10.59
C THR A 156 -14.97 14.80 9.49
N TYR A 157 -15.00 14.05 8.40
CA TYR A 157 -14.09 14.16 7.26
C TYR A 157 -14.86 14.58 6.02
N TYR A 158 -14.33 15.55 5.28
CA TYR A 158 -14.83 15.95 3.97
C TYR A 158 -14.09 15.17 2.88
N CYS A 159 -14.84 14.41 2.08
CA CYS A 159 -14.31 13.45 1.12
C CYS A 159 -14.67 13.86 -0.33
N ASN A 160 -13.87 14.76 -0.93
CA ASN A 160 -14.03 15.26 -2.31
C ASN A 160 -12.97 14.69 -3.30
N GLY A 161 -12.46 13.50 -3.03
CA GLY A 161 -11.39 12.86 -3.79
C GLY A 161 -11.72 12.62 -5.25
N VAL A 162 -12.98 12.29 -5.56
CA VAL A 162 -13.46 12.18 -6.95
C VAL A 162 -13.34 13.51 -7.67
N THR A 163 -13.99 14.58 -7.16
CA THR A 163 -13.91 15.90 -7.79
C THR A 163 -12.45 16.34 -7.98
N SER A 164 -11.63 16.17 -6.94
CA SER A 164 -10.22 16.57 -6.98
C SER A 164 -9.42 15.79 -8.01
N PHE A 165 -9.65 14.48 -8.16
CA PHE A 165 -8.94 13.66 -9.13
C PHE A 165 -9.28 14.05 -10.56
N TYR A 166 -10.56 14.14 -10.90
CA TYR A 166 -11.00 14.51 -12.25
C TYR A 166 -10.65 15.97 -12.60
N THR A 167 -10.73 16.90 -11.64
CA THR A 167 -10.23 18.27 -11.84
C THR A 167 -8.72 18.28 -12.09
N SER A 168 -7.95 17.47 -11.36
CA SER A 168 -6.51 17.36 -11.59
C SER A 168 -6.21 16.81 -12.98
N ILE A 169 -6.94 15.79 -13.44
CA ILE A 169 -6.82 15.27 -14.81
C ILE A 169 -7.09 16.38 -15.83
N ALA A 170 -8.21 17.10 -15.69
CA ALA A 170 -8.59 18.16 -16.62
C ALA A 170 -7.56 19.30 -16.65
N VAL A 171 -7.04 19.72 -15.49
CA VAL A 171 -6.00 20.76 -15.39
C VAL A 171 -4.71 20.28 -16.04
N THR A 172 -4.27 19.05 -15.76
CA THR A 172 -3.04 18.51 -16.38
C THR A 172 -3.18 18.37 -17.90
N CYS A 173 -4.33 17.91 -18.41
CA CYS A 173 -4.60 17.88 -19.85
C CYS A 173 -4.56 19.28 -20.47
N ALA A 174 -5.14 20.29 -19.82
CA ALA A 174 -5.09 21.68 -20.28
C ALA A 174 -3.64 22.21 -20.30
N LEU A 175 -2.86 21.95 -19.25
CA LEU A 175 -1.47 22.37 -19.15
C LEU A 175 -0.56 21.73 -20.21
N HIS A 176 -0.77 20.44 -20.48
CA HIS A 176 -0.02 19.73 -21.51
C HIS A 176 -0.40 20.22 -22.93
N THR A 177 -1.70 20.31 -23.23
CA THR A 177 -2.17 20.75 -24.56
C THR A 177 -1.86 22.21 -24.89
N THR A 178 -1.77 23.07 -23.88
CA THR A 178 -1.35 24.48 -24.06
C THR A 178 0.16 24.66 -24.09
N GLY A 179 0.94 23.62 -23.79
CA GLY A 179 2.40 23.67 -23.70
C GLY A 179 2.95 24.42 -22.47
N ILE A 180 2.08 24.84 -21.54
CA ILE A 180 2.51 25.53 -20.30
C ILE A 180 3.30 24.59 -19.40
N PHE A 181 2.85 23.34 -19.30
CA PHE A 181 3.55 22.29 -18.57
C PHE A 181 3.33 20.95 -19.27
N PRO A 182 4.27 20.53 -20.13
CA PRO A 182 4.29 19.19 -20.71
C PRO A 182 4.38 18.13 -19.60
N ILE A 183 3.44 17.18 -19.56
CA ILE A 183 3.31 16.26 -18.43
C ILE A 183 4.50 15.28 -18.33
N ASP A 184 5.08 14.90 -19.46
CA ASP A 184 6.33 14.14 -19.62
C ASP A 184 7.51 14.74 -18.85
N THR A 185 7.49 16.05 -18.57
CA THR A 185 8.49 16.72 -17.71
C THR A 185 8.68 16.03 -16.35
N ILE A 186 7.64 15.40 -15.79
CA ILE A 186 7.77 14.71 -14.50
C ILE A 186 8.56 13.39 -14.58
N ILE A 187 8.67 12.80 -15.78
CA ILE A 187 9.54 11.65 -16.04
C ILE A 187 10.97 12.13 -16.20
N ASP A 188 11.19 13.21 -16.96
CA ASP A 188 12.53 13.78 -17.16
C ASP A 188 13.14 14.29 -15.85
N GLU A 189 12.31 14.89 -14.99
CA GLU A 189 12.70 15.40 -13.68
C GLU A 189 12.50 14.39 -12.55
N PHE A 190 12.37 13.09 -12.85
CA PHE A 190 12.05 12.09 -11.82
C PHE A 190 13.09 12.03 -10.71
N GLY A 191 14.40 12.05 -11.04
CA GLY A 191 15.48 12.05 -10.06
C GLY A 191 15.41 13.23 -9.09
N PRO A 192 15.37 14.48 -9.58
CA PRO A 192 15.19 15.66 -8.72
C PRO A 192 13.89 15.62 -7.90
N LEU A 193 12.78 15.16 -8.48
CA LEU A 193 11.50 15.01 -7.76
C LEU A 193 11.58 13.98 -6.63
N LEU A 194 12.30 12.87 -6.85
CA LEU A 194 12.57 11.85 -5.84
C LEU A 194 13.36 12.40 -4.65
N SER A 195 14.40 13.19 -4.91
CA SER A 195 15.14 13.84 -3.82
C SER A 195 14.28 14.85 -3.06
N VAL A 196 13.48 15.65 -3.79
CA VAL A 196 12.55 16.60 -3.16
C VAL A 196 11.50 15.88 -2.31
N SER A 197 10.94 14.75 -2.74
CA SER A 197 9.94 14.01 -1.95
C SER A 197 10.55 13.40 -0.69
N ILE A 198 11.77 12.86 -0.77
CA ILE A 198 12.50 12.29 0.37
C ILE A 198 12.77 13.37 1.42
N ILE A 199 13.32 14.52 0.98
CA ILE A 199 13.61 15.66 1.85
C ILE A 199 12.31 16.21 2.44
N SER A 200 11.29 16.42 1.61
CA SER A 200 10.00 16.96 2.04
C SER A 200 9.30 16.04 3.05
N GLY A 201 9.27 14.73 2.81
CA GLY A 201 8.69 13.76 3.74
C GLY A 201 9.38 13.76 5.10
N THR A 202 10.71 13.89 5.10
CA THR A 202 11.51 13.99 6.32
C THR A 202 11.23 15.30 7.06
N LEU A 203 11.24 16.43 6.36
CA LEU A 203 10.98 17.75 6.95
C LEU A 203 9.56 17.85 7.52
N VAL A 204 8.55 17.37 6.79
CA VAL A 204 7.15 17.36 7.27
C VAL A 204 7.02 16.48 8.51
N ALA A 205 7.72 15.34 8.59
CA ALA A 205 7.72 14.51 9.78
C ALA A 205 8.36 15.21 11.00
N ILE A 206 9.47 15.93 10.80
CA ILE A 206 10.12 16.74 11.84
C ILE A 206 9.15 17.81 12.36
N VAL A 207 8.54 18.58 11.45
CA VAL A 207 7.56 19.60 11.80
C VAL A 207 6.36 19.00 12.53
N ALA A 208 5.84 17.87 12.07
CA ALA A 208 4.73 17.16 12.70
C ALA A 208 5.05 16.76 14.13
N TYR A 209 6.22 16.16 14.35
CA TYR A 209 6.66 15.72 15.68
C TYR A 209 6.86 16.89 16.63
N ILE A 210 7.63 17.91 16.23
CA ILE A 210 7.87 19.11 17.05
C ILE A 210 6.55 19.82 17.37
N SER A 211 5.68 20.01 16.37
CA SER A 211 4.38 20.66 16.53
C SER A 211 3.49 19.93 17.54
N ALA A 212 3.44 18.60 17.48
CA ALA A 212 2.68 17.79 18.44
C ALA A 212 3.23 17.93 19.87
N MET A 213 4.56 17.98 20.01
CA MET A 213 5.21 18.17 21.31
C MET A 213 4.92 19.55 21.91
N LEU A 214 5.03 20.61 21.11
CA LEU A 214 4.76 21.99 21.55
C LEU A 214 3.29 22.23 21.90
N ARG A 215 2.37 21.58 21.17
CA ARG A 215 0.92 21.70 21.41
C ARG A 215 0.39 20.80 22.53
N GLY A 216 1.23 19.96 23.14
CA GLY A 216 0.77 19.00 24.15
C GLY A 216 -0.21 17.95 23.62
N ARG A 217 -0.12 17.59 22.33
CA ARG A 217 -1.05 16.69 21.61
C ARG A 217 -0.53 15.25 21.50
N GLN A 218 0.42 14.88 22.35
CA GLN A 218 1.03 13.56 22.33
C GLN A 218 0.02 12.46 22.68
N HIS A 219 0.11 11.33 21.99
CA HIS A 219 -0.75 10.18 22.18
C HIS A 219 0.09 8.90 22.16
N ARG A 220 -0.14 7.98 23.10
CA ARG A 220 0.54 6.66 23.20
C ARG A 220 2.06 6.72 22.92
N MET A 221 2.77 7.56 23.65
CA MET A 221 4.23 7.71 23.54
C MET A 221 4.95 6.58 24.28
N THR A 222 6.10 6.14 23.77
CA THR A 222 6.94 5.11 24.40
C THR A 222 8.02 5.71 25.29
N GLY A 223 8.37 6.99 25.09
CA GLY A 223 9.50 7.64 25.74
C GLY A 223 10.82 7.50 24.98
N HIS A 224 10.86 6.70 23.91
CA HIS A 224 12.02 6.59 23.03
C HIS A 224 11.86 7.53 21.83
N ILE A 225 12.58 8.65 21.84
CA ILE A 225 12.43 9.74 20.85
C ILE A 225 12.48 9.25 19.40
N ILE A 226 13.43 8.39 19.05
CA ILE A 226 13.59 7.85 17.68
C ILE A 226 12.37 7.03 17.27
N TYR A 227 11.91 6.13 18.16
CA TYR A 227 10.75 5.29 17.89
C TYR A 227 9.45 6.11 17.83
N ASP A 228 9.29 7.07 18.74
CA ASP A 228 8.13 7.95 18.78
C ASP A 228 8.11 8.92 17.60
N PHE A 229 9.26 9.34 17.08
CA PHE A 229 9.37 10.09 15.83
C PHE A 229 8.91 9.26 14.63
N PHE A 230 9.37 8.00 14.56
CA PHE A 230 8.99 7.08 13.50
C PHE A 230 7.48 6.80 13.47
N MET A 231 6.93 6.42 14.63
CA MET A 231 5.51 6.08 14.78
C MET A 231 4.61 7.32 14.81
N GLY A 232 5.11 8.46 15.27
CA GLY A 232 4.38 9.73 15.37
C GLY A 232 3.96 10.08 16.79
N ALA A 233 3.78 11.37 17.03
CA ALA A 233 3.40 11.91 18.33
C ALA A 233 1.88 12.16 18.45
N GLU A 234 1.24 12.66 17.41
CA GLU A 234 -0.19 12.98 17.39
C GLU A 234 -0.99 11.97 16.57
N LEU A 235 -2.23 11.67 17.00
CA LEU A 235 -3.09 10.75 16.25
C LEU A 235 -3.60 11.39 14.96
N ASN A 236 -4.42 12.44 15.04
CA ASN A 236 -5.08 13.04 13.86
C ASN A 236 -4.81 14.54 13.81
N PRO A 237 -3.60 14.95 13.40
CA PRO A 237 -3.29 16.37 13.24
C PRO A 237 -4.13 16.98 12.12
N ARG A 238 -4.59 18.21 12.35
CA ARG A 238 -5.43 18.95 11.40
C ARG A 238 -4.98 20.39 11.28
N PHE A 239 -5.20 20.96 10.10
CA PHE A 239 -5.15 22.41 9.90
C PHE A 239 -6.56 22.97 10.02
N GLY A 240 -6.87 23.54 11.19
CA GLY A 240 -8.24 23.91 11.57
C GLY A 240 -9.18 22.71 11.54
N ASP A 241 -10.44 22.96 11.20
CA ASP A 241 -11.44 21.90 10.99
C ASP A 241 -11.51 21.41 9.54
N TRP A 242 -10.73 22.03 8.65
CA TRP A 242 -10.86 21.92 7.20
C TRP A 242 -10.04 20.79 6.59
N LEU A 243 -8.78 20.64 7.01
CA LEU A 243 -7.84 19.69 6.41
C LEU A 243 -7.30 18.73 7.46
N ASP A 244 -7.57 17.44 7.26
CA ASP A 244 -6.98 16.36 8.04
C ASP A 244 -5.76 15.81 7.29
N PHE A 245 -4.59 15.87 7.91
CA PHE A 245 -3.35 15.55 7.21
C PHE A 245 -3.26 14.08 6.81
N LYS A 246 -3.76 13.15 7.63
CA LYS A 246 -3.75 11.73 7.25
C LYS A 246 -4.64 11.47 6.04
N MET A 247 -5.88 11.96 6.06
CA MET A 247 -6.79 11.79 4.93
C MET A 247 -6.23 12.43 3.65
N PHE A 248 -5.67 13.63 3.78
CA PHE A 248 -5.07 14.35 2.66
C PHE A 248 -3.90 13.57 2.03
N PHE A 249 -2.88 13.23 2.83
CA PHE A 249 -1.66 12.59 2.33
C PHE A 249 -1.90 11.16 1.85
N MET A 250 -2.85 10.42 2.41
CA MET A 250 -3.06 9.00 2.10
C MET A 250 -3.64 8.75 0.70
N VAL A 251 -4.46 9.67 0.17
CA VAL A 251 -5.10 9.48 -1.15
C VAL A 251 -4.50 10.38 -2.22
N ARG A 252 -4.42 11.69 -1.94
CA ARG A 252 -4.22 12.71 -2.97
C ARG A 252 -2.83 12.74 -3.56
N LEU A 253 -1.84 12.44 -2.74
CA LEU A 253 -0.46 12.50 -3.16
C LEU A 253 0.00 11.17 -3.79
N PRO A 254 -0.08 10.02 -3.10
CA PRO A 254 0.52 8.78 -3.60
C PRO A 254 -0.12 8.30 -4.91
N TRP A 255 -1.45 8.17 -4.93
CA TRP A 255 -2.14 7.54 -6.06
C TRP A 255 -2.29 8.45 -7.25
N PHE A 256 -2.39 9.77 -7.03
CA PHE A 256 -2.49 10.71 -8.14
C PHE A 256 -1.13 10.84 -8.82
N THR A 257 -0.04 10.96 -8.05
CA THR A 257 1.31 10.97 -8.61
C THR A 257 1.59 9.70 -9.40
N LEU A 258 1.23 8.52 -8.87
CA LEU A 258 1.42 7.26 -9.58
C LEU A 258 0.66 7.21 -10.92
N PHE A 259 -0.60 7.68 -10.95
CA PHE A 259 -1.37 7.81 -12.17
C PHE A 259 -0.75 8.81 -13.15
N PHE A 260 -0.36 10.00 -12.68
CA PHE A 260 0.23 11.02 -13.54
C PHE A 260 1.59 10.59 -14.10
N LEU A 261 2.39 9.83 -13.35
CA LEU A 261 3.63 9.23 -13.88
C LEU A 261 3.34 8.31 -15.07
N SER A 262 2.34 7.41 -14.96
CA SER A 262 1.98 6.56 -16.10
C SER A 262 1.41 7.34 -17.29
N ALA A 263 0.60 8.38 -17.02
CA ALA A 263 0.09 9.26 -18.08
C ALA A 263 1.21 10.06 -18.75
N ALA A 264 2.22 10.47 -17.98
CA ALA A 264 3.41 11.15 -18.48
C ALA A 264 4.25 10.25 -19.38
N THR A 265 4.44 8.99 -19.00
CA THR A 265 5.09 7.99 -19.87
C THR A 265 4.32 7.78 -21.18
N ALA A 266 2.98 7.75 -21.13
CA ALA A 266 2.16 7.64 -22.33
C ALA A 266 2.31 8.86 -23.25
N ALA A 267 2.30 10.07 -22.70
CA ALA A 267 2.55 11.30 -23.45
C ALA A 267 3.95 11.30 -24.08
N LYS A 268 4.98 10.99 -23.28
CA LYS A 268 6.37 10.90 -23.73
C LYS A 268 6.54 9.92 -24.88
N GLN A 269 5.96 8.73 -24.78
CA GLN A 269 6.05 7.71 -25.82
C GLN A 269 5.33 8.15 -27.11
N TYR A 270 4.19 8.83 -26.99
CA TYR A 270 3.51 9.39 -28.16
C TYR A 270 4.35 10.48 -28.85
N GLU A 271 5.03 11.33 -28.09
CA GLU A 271 5.91 12.38 -28.63
C GLU A 271 7.17 11.81 -29.29
N GLU A 272 7.81 10.81 -28.68
CA GLU A 272 9.05 10.22 -29.20
C GLU A 272 8.81 9.26 -30.38
N TYR A 273 7.76 8.43 -30.32
CA TYR A 273 7.55 7.33 -31.27
C TYR A 273 6.32 7.52 -32.16
N GLY A 274 5.45 8.51 -31.89
CA GLY A 274 4.19 8.72 -32.62
C GLY A 274 3.07 7.75 -32.27
N TYR A 275 3.28 6.85 -31.29
CA TYR A 275 2.26 5.91 -30.81
C TYR A 275 2.51 5.55 -29.34
N MET A 276 1.49 4.99 -28.68
CA MET A 276 1.60 4.44 -27.33
C MET A 276 1.54 2.90 -27.41
N SER A 277 2.46 2.23 -26.73
CA SER A 277 2.46 0.78 -26.63
C SER A 277 1.32 0.30 -25.73
N ALA A 278 0.86 -0.93 -25.97
CA ALA A 278 -0.22 -1.51 -25.19
C ALA A 278 0.19 -1.81 -23.73
N GLU A 279 1.48 -2.00 -23.46
CA GLU A 279 2.05 -2.12 -22.12
C GLU A 279 1.91 -0.81 -21.33
N VAL A 280 2.25 0.33 -21.94
CA VAL A 280 2.08 1.65 -21.31
C VAL A 280 0.61 1.94 -21.05
N LEU A 281 -0.26 1.68 -22.03
CA LEU A 281 -1.71 1.83 -21.86
C LEU A 281 -2.27 0.91 -20.76
N PHE A 282 -1.67 -0.27 -20.54
CA PHE A 282 -2.08 -1.18 -19.48
C PHE A 282 -1.79 -0.55 -18.12
N VAL A 283 -0.59 -0.01 -17.93
CA VAL A 283 -0.20 0.64 -16.68
C VAL A 283 -1.03 1.91 -16.43
N VAL A 284 -1.31 2.72 -17.46
CA VAL A 284 -2.21 3.88 -17.35
C VAL A 284 -3.59 3.46 -16.87
N MET A 285 -4.18 2.43 -17.49
CA MET A 285 -5.48 1.89 -17.07
C MET A 285 -5.42 1.39 -15.63
N ALA A 286 -4.39 0.62 -15.28
CA ALA A 286 -4.23 0.02 -13.97
C ALA A 286 -4.10 1.07 -12.86
N HIS A 287 -3.23 2.05 -13.03
CA HIS A 287 -3.07 3.16 -12.09
C HIS A 287 -4.32 4.05 -12.02
N PHE A 288 -5.00 4.29 -13.14
CA PHE A 288 -6.28 5.01 -13.15
C PHE A 288 -7.34 4.28 -12.33
N LEU A 289 -7.55 2.97 -12.58
CA LEU A 289 -8.55 2.18 -11.89
C LEU A 289 -8.30 2.16 -10.37
N TYR A 290 -7.03 2.01 -9.98
CA TYR A 290 -6.65 2.00 -8.57
C TYR A 290 -6.85 3.37 -7.91
N ALA A 291 -6.29 4.44 -8.48
CA ALA A 291 -6.42 5.80 -7.95
C ALA A 291 -7.90 6.23 -7.87
N ASN A 292 -8.67 5.99 -8.94
CA ASN A 292 -10.09 6.29 -9.00
C ASN A 292 -10.89 5.49 -7.97
N ALA A 293 -10.54 4.23 -7.69
CA ALA A 293 -11.18 3.46 -6.63
C ALA A 293 -10.89 4.02 -5.22
N CYS A 294 -9.66 4.47 -4.96
CA CYS A 294 -9.34 5.17 -3.72
C CYS A 294 -10.16 6.46 -3.58
N CYS A 295 -10.33 7.23 -4.65
CA CYS A 295 -11.16 8.44 -4.67
C CYS A 295 -12.64 8.15 -4.43
N LYS A 296 -13.16 7.13 -5.11
CA LYS A 296 -14.59 6.80 -5.07
C LYS A 296 -15.03 6.19 -3.75
N GLY A 297 -14.11 5.52 -3.05
CA GLY A 297 -14.31 4.93 -1.72
C GLY A 297 -13.69 5.76 -0.60
N GLU A 298 -13.33 7.03 -0.82
CA GLU A 298 -12.59 7.86 0.14
C GLU A 298 -13.33 7.96 1.50
N GLU A 299 -14.66 8.05 1.49
CA GLU A 299 -15.49 8.07 2.71
C GLU A 299 -15.43 6.77 3.53
N MET A 300 -14.99 5.67 2.91
CA MET A 300 -14.83 4.37 3.53
C MET A 300 -13.47 4.22 4.22
N ILE A 301 -12.51 5.11 3.91
CA ILE A 301 -11.16 5.02 4.45
C ILE A 301 -11.10 5.54 5.90
N VAL A 302 -12.02 6.41 6.32
CA VAL A 302 -12.04 7.03 7.66
C VAL A 302 -12.17 6.04 8.82
N VAL A 303 -12.56 4.80 8.55
CA VAL A 303 -12.68 3.71 9.54
C VAL A 303 -11.51 2.73 9.52
N THR A 304 -10.52 2.96 8.65
CA THR A 304 -9.32 2.12 8.52
C THR A 304 -8.31 2.39 9.62
N TRP A 305 -7.45 1.40 9.88
CA TRP A 305 -6.45 1.43 10.95
C TRP A 305 -5.56 2.66 10.90
N ASP A 306 -5.12 3.06 9.71
CA ASP A 306 -4.20 4.18 9.52
C ASP A 306 -4.84 5.51 9.97
N ILE A 307 -6.17 5.65 9.82
CA ILE A 307 -6.91 6.80 10.31
C ILE A 307 -7.18 6.73 11.81
N PHE A 308 -7.85 5.68 12.30
CA PHE A 308 -8.33 5.70 13.69
C PHE A 308 -7.29 5.28 14.74
N TYR A 309 -6.22 4.58 14.35
CA TYR A 309 -5.27 4.00 15.30
C TYR A 309 -3.81 4.38 15.03
N GLU A 310 -3.32 4.33 13.81
CA GLU A 310 -1.89 4.60 13.58
C GLU A 310 -1.58 6.08 13.84
N LYS A 311 -0.44 6.45 14.45
CA LYS A 311 -0.14 7.88 14.69
C LYS A 311 0.48 8.51 13.43
N TRP A 312 0.35 9.84 13.28
CA TRP A 312 0.92 10.54 12.14
C TRP A 312 2.39 10.87 12.38
N GLY A 313 3.26 9.90 12.07
CA GLY A 313 4.72 10.00 12.21
C GLY A 313 5.47 9.84 10.90
N PHE A 314 6.80 9.79 10.98
CA PHE A 314 7.66 9.62 9.81
C PHE A 314 7.21 8.45 8.93
N MET A 315 6.84 7.31 9.51
CA MET A 315 6.40 6.14 8.75
C MET A 315 5.26 6.48 7.78
N LEU A 316 4.17 7.08 8.25
CA LEU A 316 3.03 7.41 7.39
C LEU A 316 3.32 8.62 6.48
N ILE A 317 4.03 9.62 6.99
CA ILE A 317 4.34 10.85 6.24
C ILE A 317 5.26 10.52 5.07
N PHE A 318 6.42 9.92 5.36
CA PHE A 318 7.41 9.55 4.35
C PHE A 318 6.84 8.56 3.34
N TRP A 319 6.08 7.56 3.80
CA TRP A 319 5.51 6.57 2.90
C TRP A 319 4.47 7.16 1.94
N ASN A 320 3.60 8.05 2.42
CA ASN A 320 2.60 8.70 1.57
C ASN A 320 3.20 9.77 0.63
N MET A 321 4.24 10.47 1.07
CA MET A 321 4.90 11.51 0.27
C MET A 321 5.88 10.97 -0.75
N SER A 322 6.65 9.96 -0.37
CA SER A 322 7.76 9.46 -1.16
C SER A 322 7.60 7.97 -1.49
N GLY A 323 7.44 7.13 -0.46
CA GLY A 323 7.51 5.67 -0.60
C GLY A 323 6.53 5.08 -1.61
N VAL A 324 5.22 5.28 -1.43
CA VAL A 324 4.20 4.76 -2.36
C VAL A 324 4.36 5.34 -3.77
N PRO A 325 4.31 6.67 -4.00
CA PRO A 325 4.28 7.20 -5.36
C PRO A 325 5.56 6.90 -6.14
N LEU A 326 6.73 6.92 -5.48
CA LEU A 326 8.02 6.89 -6.18
C LEU A 326 8.76 5.56 -6.08
N SER A 327 8.35 4.64 -5.19
CA SER A 327 8.86 3.26 -5.21
C SER A 327 7.93 2.28 -5.91
N TYR A 328 6.64 2.58 -6.05
CA TYR A 328 5.71 1.67 -6.77
C TYR A 328 5.71 1.93 -8.28
N CYS A 329 6.25 3.06 -8.72
CA CYS A 329 6.28 3.46 -10.12
C CYS A 329 7.39 2.81 -10.97
N HIS A 330 8.20 1.90 -10.42
CA HIS A 330 9.33 1.34 -11.17
C HIS A 330 8.91 0.57 -12.43
N CYS A 331 7.68 0.04 -12.48
CA CYS A 331 7.13 -0.47 -13.73
C CYS A 331 6.99 0.63 -14.81
N THR A 332 6.45 1.79 -14.43
CA THR A 332 6.34 2.98 -15.28
C THR A 332 7.71 3.48 -15.73
N LEU A 333 8.68 3.59 -14.82
CA LEU A 333 10.03 4.04 -15.15
C LEU A 333 10.73 3.10 -16.13
N PHE A 334 10.58 1.79 -15.94
CA PHE A 334 11.13 0.81 -16.87
C PHE A 334 10.55 1.02 -18.28
N LEU A 335 9.23 1.19 -18.40
CA LEU A 335 8.60 1.45 -19.71
C LEU A 335 9.01 2.80 -20.32
N ALA A 336 9.30 3.79 -19.47
CA ALA A 336 9.71 5.13 -19.90
C ALA A 336 11.17 5.22 -20.36
N TYR A 337 12.05 4.38 -19.82
CA TYR A 337 13.50 4.45 -20.09
C TYR A 337 13.99 3.44 -21.13
N HIS A 338 13.14 2.52 -21.57
CA HIS A 338 13.51 1.51 -22.57
C HIS A 338 12.68 1.66 -23.83
N ASP A 339 13.30 1.30 -24.96
CA ASP A 339 12.62 1.22 -26.25
C ASP A 339 11.45 0.20 -26.17
N PRO A 340 10.27 0.50 -26.76
CA PRO A 340 9.12 -0.40 -26.74
C PRO A 340 9.39 -1.83 -27.22
N ALA A 341 10.36 -2.04 -28.11
CA ALA A 341 10.78 -3.37 -28.56
C ALA A 341 11.37 -4.23 -27.44
N THR A 342 11.86 -3.61 -26.35
CA THR A 342 12.45 -4.30 -25.19
C THR A 342 11.43 -5.10 -24.39
N TYR A 343 10.18 -4.62 -24.37
CA TYR A 343 9.08 -5.17 -23.57
C TYR A 343 7.83 -5.49 -24.41
N ALA A 344 7.98 -5.63 -25.72
CA ALA A 344 6.89 -5.94 -26.63
C ALA A 344 6.32 -7.35 -26.35
N TRP A 345 5.13 -7.40 -25.76
CA TRP A 345 4.41 -8.64 -25.53
C TRP A 345 3.50 -9.03 -26.69
N SER A 346 3.17 -10.32 -26.79
CA SER A 346 2.20 -10.77 -27.79
C SER A 346 0.81 -10.18 -27.49
N PRO A 347 0.01 -9.84 -28.53
CA PRO A 347 -1.35 -9.37 -28.33
C PRO A 347 -2.22 -10.32 -27.50
N THR A 348 -1.99 -11.63 -27.60
CA THR A 348 -2.67 -12.65 -26.79
C THR A 348 -2.32 -12.51 -25.31
N TYR A 349 -1.05 -12.33 -24.97
CA TYR A 349 -0.63 -12.14 -23.58
C TYR A 349 -1.28 -10.88 -23.00
N LEU A 350 -1.22 -9.77 -23.72
CA LEU A 350 -1.82 -8.51 -23.28
C LEU A 350 -3.34 -8.62 -23.14
N PHE A 351 -4.03 -9.24 -24.09
CA PHE A 351 -5.47 -9.47 -23.99
C PHE A 351 -5.85 -10.24 -22.72
N VAL A 352 -5.10 -11.30 -22.39
CA VAL A 352 -5.30 -12.07 -21.15
C VAL A 352 -5.01 -11.21 -19.93
N LEU A 353 -3.91 -10.44 -19.94
CA LEU A 353 -3.51 -9.58 -18.83
C LEU A 353 -4.56 -8.49 -18.56
N TYR A 354 -5.01 -7.76 -19.58
CA TYR A 354 -6.08 -6.76 -19.46
C TYR A 354 -7.39 -7.37 -18.95
N SER A 355 -7.82 -8.48 -19.55
CA SER A 355 -9.09 -9.12 -19.19
C SER A 355 -9.07 -9.64 -17.74
N SER A 356 -7.98 -10.30 -17.35
CA SER A 356 -7.82 -10.79 -15.98
C SER A 356 -7.65 -9.66 -14.96
N TYR A 357 -6.98 -8.56 -15.32
CA TYR A 357 -6.88 -7.37 -14.48
C TYR A 357 -8.23 -6.71 -14.23
N ILE A 358 -9.03 -6.49 -15.28
CA ILE A 358 -10.38 -5.90 -15.15
C ILE A 358 -11.29 -6.80 -14.31
N PHE A 359 -11.20 -8.12 -14.49
CA PHE A 359 -11.93 -9.08 -13.64
C PHE A 359 -11.50 -8.95 -12.18
N MET A 360 -10.18 -8.95 -11.90
CA MET A 360 -9.67 -8.81 -10.53
C MET A 360 -10.03 -7.46 -9.91
N TYR A 361 -10.06 -6.38 -10.71
CA TYR A 361 -10.57 -5.08 -10.30
C TYR A 361 -12.03 -5.16 -9.86
N TRP A 362 -12.88 -5.83 -10.64
CA TRP A 362 -14.28 -6.03 -10.25
C TRP A 362 -14.43 -6.79 -8.93
N VAL A 363 -13.67 -7.87 -8.75
CA VAL A 363 -13.64 -8.66 -7.49
C VAL A 363 -13.19 -7.78 -6.32
N TRP A 364 -12.08 -7.07 -6.47
CA TRP A 364 -11.50 -6.23 -5.43
C TRP A 364 -12.45 -5.11 -5.00
N ASP A 365 -12.96 -4.36 -5.98
CA ASP A 365 -13.80 -3.20 -5.74
C ASP A 365 -15.14 -3.58 -5.08
N THR A 366 -15.77 -4.65 -5.59
CA THR A 366 -17.04 -5.11 -5.04
C THR A 366 -16.86 -5.83 -3.71
N SER A 367 -15.75 -6.53 -3.46
CA SER A 367 -15.46 -7.13 -2.14
C SER A 367 -15.18 -6.07 -1.07
N MET A 368 -14.43 -5.01 -1.39
CA MET A 368 -14.26 -3.87 -0.49
C MET A 368 -15.60 -3.17 -0.22
N SER A 369 -16.41 -2.96 -1.26
CA SER A 369 -17.76 -2.40 -1.12
C SER A 369 -18.64 -3.26 -0.21
N GLN A 370 -18.75 -4.57 -0.47
CA GLN A 370 -19.57 -5.48 0.33
C GLN A 370 -19.20 -5.44 1.82
N ARG A 371 -17.91 -5.39 2.15
CA ARG A 371 -17.44 -5.27 3.54
C ARG A 371 -17.92 -3.98 4.20
N THR A 372 -17.76 -2.85 3.52
CA THR A 372 -18.08 -1.55 4.09
C THR A 372 -19.59 -1.32 4.16
N PHE A 373 -20.33 -1.66 3.10
CA PHE A 373 -21.79 -1.59 3.08
C PHE A 373 -22.41 -2.46 4.16
N PHE A 374 -21.92 -3.69 4.34
CA PHE A 374 -22.38 -4.57 5.42
C PHE A 374 -22.27 -3.87 6.78
N ARG A 375 -21.11 -3.29 7.09
CA ARG A 375 -20.90 -2.61 8.37
C ARG A 375 -21.71 -1.33 8.51
N ALA A 376 -21.88 -0.58 7.43
CA ALA A 376 -22.70 0.63 7.42
C ALA A 376 -24.18 0.29 7.67
N GLN A 377 -24.71 -0.74 7.01
CA GLN A 377 -26.07 -1.22 7.17
C GLN A 377 -26.33 -1.72 8.60
N GLU A 378 -25.40 -2.47 9.20
CA GLU A 378 -25.53 -2.89 10.60
C GLU A 378 -25.65 -1.72 11.58
N ARG A 379 -25.10 -0.56 11.21
CA ARG A 379 -25.13 0.67 12.00
C ARG A 379 -26.25 1.62 11.58
N GLY A 380 -27.14 1.21 10.69
CA GLY A 380 -28.23 2.06 10.16
C GLY A 380 -27.77 3.20 9.27
N HIS A 381 -26.54 3.15 8.74
CA HIS A 381 -26.00 4.17 7.84
C HIS A 381 -26.15 3.73 6.38
N HIS A 382 -26.65 4.63 5.55
CA HIS A 382 -26.68 4.45 4.10
C HIS A 382 -25.52 5.21 3.46
N GLN A 383 -24.53 4.49 2.93
CA GLN A 383 -23.44 5.09 2.17
C GLN A 383 -23.71 4.90 0.67
N HIS A 384 -24.53 5.74 0.05
CA HIS A 384 -24.72 5.69 -1.40
C HIS A 384 -24.14 6.94 -2.04
N ARG A 385 -23.09 6.77 -2.84
CA ARG A 385 -22.46 7.84 -3.61
C ARG A 385 -22.51 7.49 -5.10
N ASN A 386 -22.85 8.46 -5.94
CA ASN A 386 -22.83 8.29 -7.39
C ASN A 386 -21.43 8.63 -7.90
N THR A 387 -20.61 7.61 -8.11
CA THR A 387 -19.22 7.73 -8.58
C THR A 387 -18.95 6.74 -9.71
N PHE A 388 -18.05 7.08 -10.63
CA PHE A 388 -17.73 6.23 -11.77
C PHE A 388 -16.51 5.34 -11.48
N PRO A 389 -16.51 4.05 -11.88
CA PRO A 389 -17.67 3.23 -12.24
C PRO A 389 -18.37 2.69 -10.98
N GLN A 390 -19.71 2.56 -11.03
CA GLN A 390 -20.50 1.77 -10.09
C GLN A 390 -20.60 0.33 -10.60
N LEU A 391 -19.92 -0.59 -9.92
CA LEU A 391 -19.91 -1.99 -10.34
C LEU A 391 -21.13 -2.76 -9.82
N PRO A 392 -21.66 -3.73 -10.60
CA PRO A 392 -22.73 -4.59 -10.14
C PRO A 392 -22.24 -5.44 -8.95
N TRP A 393 -23.18 -5.85 -8.08
CA TRP A 393 -22.89 -6.69 -6.91
C TRP A 393 -22.02 -6.04 -5.81
N ARG A 394 -22.01 -4.71 -5.74
CA ARG A 394 -21.32 -3.93 -4.69
C ARG A 394 -21.85 -4.14 -3.25
N HIS A 395 -23.04 -4.71 -3.08
CA HIS A 395 -23.56 -5.12 -1.77
C HIS A 395 -24.34 -6.43 -1.90
N VAL A 396 -24.36 -7.20 -0.82
CA VAL A 396 -25.15 -8.44 -0.72
C VAL A 396 -26.46 -8.11 -0.03
N LYS A 397 -27.58 -8.53 -0.64
CA LYS A 397 -28.91 -8.40 -0.01
C LYS A 397 -29.09 -9.51 1.02
N ASN A 398 -29.49 -9.17 2.24
CA ASN A 398 -29.69 -10.11 3.35
C ASN A 398 -28.48 -11.06 3.56
N PRO A 399 -27.27 -10.51 3.80
CA PRO A 399 -26.06 -11.31 3.87
C PRO A 399 -26.07 -12.26 5.06
N GLN A 400 -25.55 -13.48 4.85
CA GLN A 400 -25.23 -14.36 5.97
C GLN A 400 -24.14 -13.75 6.86
N LYS A 401 -24.37 -13.80 8.17
CA LYS A 401 -23.47 -13.24 9.18
C LYS A 401 -23.41 -14.14 10.42
N ILE A 402 -22.32 -14.00 11.17
CA ILE A 402 -22.18 -14.55 12.53
C ILE A 402 -22.36 -13.39 13.49
N GLU A 403 -23.42 -13.41 14.28
CA GLU A 403 -23.64 -12.42 15.32
C GLU A 403 -22.68 -12.64 16.49
N THR A 404 -22.13 -11.54 17.02
CA THR A 404 -21.15 -11.60 18.11
C THR A 404 -21.63 -10.75 19.30
N PRO A 405 -21.25 -11.12 20.54
CA PRO A 405 -21.59 -10.34 21.73
C PRO A 405 -20.96 -8.95 21.76
N THR A 406 -19.98 -8.66 20.88
CA THR A 406 -19.34 -7.34 20.82
C THR A 406 -20.18 -6.31 20.05
N GLY A 407 -21.33 -6.71 19.48
CA GLY A 407 -22.17 -5.87 18.64
C GLY A 407 -21.67 -5.67 17.20
N ASP A 408 -20.50 -6.21 16.84
CA ASP A 408 -19.99 -6.22 15.47
C ASP A 408 -20.11 -7.64 14.90
N SER A 409 -21.01 -7.89 13.94
CA SER A 409 -21.13 -9.22 13.33
C SER A 409 -20.00 -9.51 12.32
N LEU A 410 -19.79 -10.78 11.99
CA LEU A 410 -18.81 -11.21 10.98
C LEU A 410 -19.53 -11.59 9.69
N LEU A 411 -19.14 -10.98 8.56
CA LEU A 411 -19.70 -11.27 7.23
C LEU A 411 -19.14 -12.60 6.70
N VAL A 412 -20.03 -13.58 6.45
CA VAL A 412 -19.70 -14.90 5.88
C VAL A 412 -20.33 -15.13 4.50
N ASP A 413 -20.65 -14.05 3.80
CA ASP A 413 -21.34 -14.07 2.51
C ASP A 413 -20.61 -13.20 1.46
N GLY A 414 -21.16 -13.15 0.24
CA GLY A 414 -20.58 -12.42 -0.87
C GLY A 414 -19.23 -12.99 -1.25
N TRP A 415 -18.24 -12.13 -1.45
CA TRP A 415 -16.85 -12.56 -1.65
C TRP A 415 -16.30 -13.26 -0.40
N PHE A 416 -16.61 -12.76 0.80
CA PHE A 416 -16.04 -13.26 2.06
C PHE A 416 -16.45 -14.68 2.43
N LYS A 417 -17.38 -15.32 1.72
CA LYS A 417 -17.64 -16.75 1.85
C LYS A 417 -16.53 -17.62 1.24
N HIS A 418 -15.78 -17.09 0.26
CA HIS A 418 -14.75 -17.84 -0.45
C HIS A 418 -13.39 -17.76 0.25
N ALA A 419 -12.98 -16.58 0.72
CA ALA A 419 -11.77 -16.41 1.52
C ALA A 419 -11.85 -15.14 2.39
N ARG A 420 -11.19 -15.19 3.54
CA ARG A 420 -11.27 -14.12 4.57
C ARG A 420 -10.61 -12.81 4.13
N LYS A 421 -9.63 -12.87 3.22
CA LYS A 421 -8.81 -11.74 2.77
C LYS A 421 -8.73 -11.63 1.24
N ILE A 422 -9.83 -11.91 0.53
CA ILE A 422 -9.90 -11.77 -0.95
C ILE A 422 -9.38 -10.44 -1.48
N PRO A 423 -9.69 -9.27 -0.88
CA PRO A 423 -9.15 -8.02 -1.38
C PRO A 423 -7.61 -8.02 -1.42
N TYR A 424 -6.95 -8.68 -0.47
CA TYR A 424 -5.49 -8.81 -0.47
C TYR A 424 -4.98 -9.71 -1.59
N THR A 425 -5.72 -10.77 -1.95
CA THR A 425 -5.40 -11.60 -3.12
C THR A 425 -5.42 -10.77 -4.40
N CYS A 426 -6.43 -9.92 -4.56
CA CYS A 426 -6.52 -9.04 -5.73
C CYS A 426 -5.42 -7.97 -5.72
N ASP A 427 -5.12 -7.36 -4.57
CA ASP A 427 -4.02 -6.37 -4.47
C ASP A 427 -2.66 -7.00 -4.81
N ILE A 428 -2.38 -8.22 -4.33
CA ILE A 428 -1.16 -8.97 -4.70
C ILE A 428 -1.13 -9.21 -6.20
N TYR A 429 -2.25 -9.62 -6.78
CA TYR A 429 -2.37 -9.83 -8.22
C TYR A 429 -2.11 -8.53 -9.00
N PHE A 430 -2.65 -7.39 -8.58
CA PHE A 430 -2.39 -6.10 -9.23
C PHE A 430 -0.91 -5.75 -9.21
N ALA A 431 -0.27 -5.91 -8.05
CA ALA A 431 1.16 -5.67 -7.92
C ALA A 431 1.94 -6.56 -8.91
N ILE A 432 1.69 -7.87 -8.90
CA ILE A 432 2.33 -8.82 -9.83
C ILE A 432 2.06 -8.42 -11.29
N ALA A 433 0.85 -8.02 -11.65
CA ALA A 433 0.52 -7.61 -13.01
C ALA A 433 1.30 -6.37 -13.46
N TRP A 434 1.53 -5.41 -12.55
CA TRP A 434 2.37 -4.22 -12.81
C TRP A 434 3.84 -4.60 -13.05
N GLY A 435 4.37 -5.60 -12.34
CA GLY A 435 5.71 -6.14 -12.62
C GLY A 435 5.74 -6.95 -13.92
N ALA A 436 4.76 -7.83 -14.12
CA ALA A 436 4.72 -8.79 -15.22
C ALA A 436 4.68 -8.14 -16.61
N VAL A 437 3.97 -7.00 -16.75
CA VAL A 437 3.93 -6.24 -18.01
C VAL A 437 5.32 -5.76 -18.46
N THR A 438 6.27 -5.62 -17.53
CA THR A 438 7.66 -5.22 -17.84
C THR A 438 8.60 -6.39 -18.12
N GLY A 439 8.15 -7.63 -17.91
CA GLY A 439 8.99 -8.83 -17.97
C GLY A 439 10.00 -8.92 -16.82
N PHE A 440 11.13 -9.61 -17.06
CA PHE A 440 12.11 -9.97 -16.02
C PHE A 440 13.52 -9.41 -16.27
N ARG A 441 13.66 -8.45 -17.18
CA ARG A 441 14.97 -7.85 -17.51
C ARG A 441 15.52 -6.98 -16.39
N SER A 442 14.63 -6.32 -15.63
CA SER A 442 14.98 -5.49 -14.48
C SER A 442 14.35 -6.05 -13.20
N PRO A 443 15.06 -6.04 -12.05
CA PRO A 443 14.48 -6.41 -10.77
C PRO A 443 13.60 -5.30 -10.16
N PHE A 444 13.73 -4.04 -10.57
CA PHE A 444 13.07 -2.92 -9.90
C PHE A 444 11.53 -2.91 -10.06
N PRO A 445 10.94 -3.24 -11.22
CA PRO A 445 9.49 -3.42 -11.33
C PRO A 445 8.94 -4.49 -10.37
N TRP A 446 9.79 -5.45 -9.95
CA TRP A 446 9.42 -6.53 -9.03
C TRP A 446 9.56 -6.17 -7.55
N PHE A 447 10.17 -5.02 -7.22
CA PHE A 447 10.26 -4.53 -5.84
C PHE A 447 8.87 -4.36 -5.22
N TYR A 448 7.94 -3.67 -5.89
CA TYR A 448 6.58 -3.46 -5.38
C TYR A 448 5.82 -4.77 -5.15
N PRO A 449 5.73 -5.71 -6.12
CA PRO A 449 5.12 -7.03 -5.89
C PRO A 449 5.64 -7.75 -4.65
N VAL A 450 6.96 -7.82 -4.48
CA VAL A 450 7.58 -8.53 -3.36
C VAL A 450 7.32 -7.80 -2.05
N PHE A 451 7.60 -6.50 -2.00
CA PHE A 451 7.40 -5.66 -0.82
C PHE A 451 5.93 -5.71 -0.36
N PHE A 452 5.00 -5.49 -1.29
CA PHE A 452 3.57 -5.44 -0.99
C PHE A 452 3.06 -6.80 -0.51
N THR A 453 3.50 -7.90 -1.15
CA THR A 453 3.11 -9.25 -0.74
C THR A 453 3.56 -9.55 0.70
N VAL A 454 4.83 -9.28 1.03
CA VAL A 454 5.34 -9.48 2.40
C VAL A 454 4.57 -8.61 3.39
N MET A 455 4.36 -7.34 3.08
CA MET A 455 3.65 -6.39 3.93
C MET A 455 2.20 -6.82 4.18
N VAL A 456 1.47 -7.19 3.13
CA VAL A 456 0.04 -7.53 3.22
C VAL A 456 -0.17 -8.87 3.93
N LEU A 457 0.74 -9.83 3.76
CA LEU A 457 0.72 -11.09 4.51
C LEU A 457 0.95 -10.86 6.01
N HIS A 458 1.96 -10.04 6.36
CA HIS A 458 2.20 -9.66 7.75
C HIS A 458 1.00 -8.90 8.35
N ARG A 459 0.38 -8.00 7.56
CA ARG A 459 -0.86 -7.29 7.94
C ARG A 459 -2.02 -8.26 8.15
N ALA A 460 -2.19 -9.26 7.29
CA ALA A 460 -3.23 -10.26 7.43
C ALA A 460 -3.06 -11.09 8.71
N TYR A 461 -1.85 -11.53 8.99
CA TYR A 461 -1.52 -12.29 10.20
C TYR A 461 -1.90 -11.52 11.48
N ARG A 462 -1.44 -10.27 11.61
CA ARG A 462 -1.74 -9.40 12.76
C ARG A 462 -3.24 -9.16 12.94
N ASP A 463 -3.97 -8.98 11.83
CA ASP A 463 -5.41 -8.77 11.90
C ASP A 463 -6.16 -10.03 12.37
N ILE A 464 -5.73 -11.21 11.94
CA ILE A 464 -6.31 -12.49 12.40
C ILE A 464 -6.07 -12.69 13.89
N GLU A 465 -4.87 -12.43 14.40
CA GLU A 465 -4.58 -12.54 15.83
C GLU A 465 -5.48 -11.64 16.67
N ARG A 466 -5.67 -10.39 16.23
CA ARG A 466 -6.61 -9.46 16.89
C ARG A 466 -8.05 -9.94 16.81
N CYS A 467 -8.47 -10.47 15.67
CA CYS A 467 -9.83 -10.99 15.52
C CYS A 467 -10.08 -12.25 16.38
N ARG A 468 -9.10 -13.14 16.50
CA ARG A 468 -9.13 -14.28 17.43
C ARG A 468 -9.26 -13.81 18.87
N ALA A 469 -8.45 -12.83 19.27
CA ALA A 469 -8.51 -12.25 20.61
C ALA A 469 -9.85 -11.55 20.89
N LYS A 470 -10.39 -10.80 19.92
CA LYS A 470 -11.65 -10.05 20.06
C LYS A 470 -12.89 -10.93 20.07
N TYR A 471 -13.00 -11.87 19.13
CA TYR A 471 -14.25 -12.61 18.88
C TYR A 471 -14.21 -14.06 19.41
N GLY A 472 -13.05 -14.60 19.80
CA GLY A 472 -12.91 -15.92 20.41
C GLY A 472 -13.62 -17.03 19.62
N LYS A 473 -14.58 -17.72 20.25
CA LYS A 473 -15.34 -18.83 19.63
C LYS A 473 -16.09 -18.44 18.35
N TYR A 474 -16.52 -17.19 18.21
CA TYR A 474 -17.21 -16.71 17.02
C TYR A 474 -16.25 -16.57 15.84
N TRP A 475 -14.97 -16.25 16.11
CA TRP A 475 -13.93 -16.29 15.09
C TRP A 475 -13.60 -17.74 14.69
N ALA A 476 -13.57 -18.67 15.64
CA ALA A 476 -13.36 -20.09 15.32
C ALA A 476 -14.47 -20.62 14.39
N GLU A 477 -15.73 -20.23 14.63
CA GLU A 477 -16.84 -20.54 13.71
C GLU A 477 -16.67 -19.84 12.34
N TYR A 478 -16.18 -18.59 12.33
CA TYR A 478 -15.86 -17.89 11.09
C TYR A 478 -14.79 -18.62 10.26
N GLU A 479 -13.72 -19.08 10.92
CA GLU A 479 -12.65 -19.86 10.30
C GLU A 479 -13.16 -21.23 9.80
N ARG A 480 -14.11 -21.85 10.51
CA ARG A 480 -14.74 -23.10 10.07
C ARG A 480 -15.57 -22.91 8.81
N ARG A 481 -16.34 -21.83 8.71
CA ARG A 481 -17.19 -21.54 7.53
C ARG A 481 -16.40 -21.06 6.32
N VAL A 482 -15.35 -20.29 6.56
CA VAL A 482 -14.52 -19.68 5.52
C VAL A 482 -13.08 -20.11 5.77
N PRO A 483 -12.68 -21.36 5.42
CA PRO A 483 -11.38 -21.91 5.81
C PRO A 483 -10.20 -21.21 5.12
N TYR A 484 -10.39 -20.73 3.89
CA TYR A 484 -9.34 -20.11 3.09
C TYR A 484 -9.02 -18.70 3.54
N LEU A 485 -7.73 -18.39 3.63
CA LEU A 485 -7.27 -17.05 3.99
C LEU A 485 -7.23 -16.11 2.77
N LEU A 486 -6.49 -16.49 1.73
CA LEU A 486 -6.25 -15.66 0.54
C LEU A 486 -6.86 -16.26 -0.71
N ILE A 487 -6.40 -17.45 -1.08
CA ILE A 487 -6.81 -18.12 -2.32
C ILE A 487 -7.82 -19.21 -1.98
N PRO A 488 -9.05 -19.16 -2.51
CA PRO A 488 -10.00 -20.25 -2.39
C PRO A 488 -9.52 -21.40 -3.28
N VAL A 489 -9.06 -22.49 -2.68
CA VAL A 489 -8.79 -23.73 -3.42
C VAL A 489 -9.93 -24.68 -3.18
N SER A 490 -10.84 -24.86 -4.15
CA SER A 490 -11.79 -25.97 -4.05
C SER A 490 -10.97 -27.25 -3.88
N PRO A 491 -11.31 -28.16 -2.95
CA PRO A 491 -10.95 -29.53 -3.16
C PRO A 491 -11.57 -29.88 -4.52
N PHE A 492 -10.74 -30.31 -5.46
CA PHE A 492 -11.23 -30.98 -6.65
C PHE A 492 -11.76 -32.32 -6.12
N GLU A 493 -12.96 -32.33 -5.54
CA GLU A 493 -13.67 -33.57 -5.28
C GLU A 493 -13.97 -34.14 -6.66
N MET A 494 -13.08 -35.03 -7.11
CA MET A 494 -13.44 -36.04 -8.08
C MET A 494 -14.60 -36.80 -7.44
N SER A 495 -15.82 -36.34 -7.73
CA SER A 495 -17.00 -37.19 -7.70
C SER A 495 -16.64 -38.37 -8.60
N ASN A 496 -16.18 -39.46 -7.98
CA ASN A 496 -16.21 -40.78 -8.59
C ASN A 496 -17.67 -40.99 -9.03
N ARG A 497 -17.91 -40.79 -10.32
CA ARG A 497 -19.08 -41.33 -11.01
C ARG A 497 -18.77 -42.71 -11.49
#